data_AF-A0A0M3J5M5-F1
#
_entry.id   AF-A0A0M3J5M5-F1
#
_cell.length_a   1.000
_cell.length_b   1.000
_cell.length_c   1.000
_cell.angle_alpha   90.00
_cell.angle_beta   90.00
_cell.angle_gamma   90.00
#
_symmetry.space_group_name_H-M   'P 1'
#
loop_
_entity.id
_entity.type
_entity.pdbx_description
1 polymer ?
#
loop_
_entity_poly.entity_id
_entity_poly.type
_entity_poly.pdbx_seq_one_letter_code
_entity_poly.pdbx_strand_id
1 'polypeptide(L)'
;MRIGRLMNGIRVASAQTTNLSRRFVHKGVECTPPMRFISVPQKIGMYMFIATVFLSYPTYVLFNLDNLRPRPENELSPEVQAEIDRREAARRAAGGVVASPFI
;
A
#
# COMPACT_ATOMS: atom_id res chain seq x y z
N MET A 1 -27.88 57.84 37.78
CA MET A 1 -27.69 57.51 36.34
C MET A 1 -26.83 56.25 36.13
N ARG A 2 -27.24 55.06 36.62
CA ARG A 2 -26.48 53.79 36.40
C ARG A 2 -27.23 52.68 35.65
N ILE A 3 -28.54 52.83 35.42
CA ILE A 3 -29.38 51.79 34.79
C ILE A 3 -29.30 51.82 33.26
N GLY A 4 -29.23 53.00 32.64
CA GLY A 4 -29.14 53.13 31.18
C GLY A 4 -27.85 52.57 30.56
N ARG A 5 -26.74 52.52 31.33
CA ARG A 5 -25.46 51.97 30.86
C ARG A 5 -25.47 50.44 30.81
N LEU A 6 -26.20 49.80 31.72
CA LEU A 6 -26.40 48.35 31.75
C LEU A 6 -27.27 47.87 30.58
N MET A 7 -28.35 48.59 30.26
CA MET A 7 -29.23 48.24 29.14
C MET A 7 -28.54 48.39 27.77
N ASN A 8 -27.67 49.39 27.60
CA ASN A 8 -26.87 49.54 26.38
C ASN A 8 -25.77 48.46 26.27
N GLY A 9 -25.15 48.05 27.37
CA GLY A 9 -24.15 46.97 27.38
C GLY A 9 -24.73 45.61 26.98
N ILE A 10 -25.95 45.28 27.45
CA ILE A 10 -26.64 44.02 27.11
C ILE A 10 -27.01 44.00 25.61
N ARG A 11 -27.47 45.13 25.05
CA ARG A 11 -27.81 45.24 23.62
C ARG A 11 -26.59 45.08 22.70
N VAL A 12 -25.45 45.63 23.08
CA VAL A 12 -24.19 45.49 22.32
C VAL A 12 -23.65 44.06 22.43
N ALA A 13 -23.73 43.43 23.60
CA ALA A 13 -23.32 42.04 23.78
C ALA A 13 -24.17 41.06 22.95
N SER A 14 -25.50 41.26 22.89
CA SER A 14 -26.39 40.45 22.03
C SER A 14 -26.21 40.71 20.53
N ALA A 15 -25.81 41.93 20.15
CA ALA A 15 -25.52 42.28 18.76
C ALA A 15 -24.16 41.70 18.28
N GLN A 16 -23.21 41.51 19.19
CA GLN A 16 -21.92 40.89 18.87
C GLN A 16 -22.02 39.37 18.72
N THR A 17 -22.80 38.68 19.56
CA THR A 17 -23.00 37.23 19.44
C THR A 17 -23.78 36.85 18.19
N THR A 18 -24.77 37.63 17.78
CA THR A 18 -25.54 37.39 16.55
C THR A 18 -24.71 37.58 15.28
N ASN A 19 -23.78 38.54 15.25
CA ASN A 19 -22.88 38.75 14.10
C ASN A 19 -21.76 37.71 14.01
N LEU A 20 -21.25 37.22 15.14
CA LEU A 20 -20.28 36.10 15.15
C LEU A 20 -20.94 34.82 14.63
N SER A 21 -22.12 34.46 15.13
CA SER A 21 -22.87 33.29 14.64
C SER A 21 -23.21 33.38 13.16
N ARG A 22 -23.54 34.58 12.66
CA ARG A 22 -23.81 34.81 11.22
C ARG A 22 -22.55 34.69 10.35
N ARG A 23 -21.36 34.98 10.86
CA ARG A 23 -20.08 34.74 10.18
C ARG A 23 -19.67 33.25 10.17
N PHE A 24 -20.04 32.48 11.19
CA PHE A 24 -19.82 31.03 11.20
C PHE A 24 -20.80 30.26 10.31
N VAL A 25 -22.01 30.79 10.06
CA VAL A 25 -22.99 30.18 9.13
C VAL A 25 -22.60 30.39 7.65
N HIS A 26 -21.96 31.52 7.29
CA HIS A 26 -21.38 31.69 5.93
C HIS A 26 -20.15 30.80 5.69
N LYS A 27 -19.51 30.30 6.75
CA LYS A 27 -18.45 29.28 6.64
C LYS A 27 -19.03 27.86 6.48
N GLY A 28 -20.35 27.70 6.39
CA GLY A 28 -21.00 26.46 6.00
C GLY A 28 -20.95 26.30 4.49
N VAL A 29 -20.35 25.21 4.03
CA VAL A 29 -20.31 24.74 2.62
C VAL A 29 -19.29 25.41 1.69
N GLU A 30 -18.78 26.62 1.99
CA GLU A 30 -17.89 27.40 1.10
C GLU A 30 -16.39 27.45 1.52
N CYS A 31 -15.92 26.61 2.45
CA CYS A 31 -14.55 26.71 3.00
C CYS A 31 -13.55 25.61 2.61
N THR A 32 -13.82 24.91 1.53
CA THR A 32 -12.76 24.34 0.68
C THR A 32 -13.09 24.75 -0.73
N PRO A 33 -12.14 25.29 -1.54
CA PRO A 33 -12.41 25.51 -2.96
C PRO A 33 -13.07 24.25 -3.50
N PRO A 34 -14.15 24.34 -4.29
CA PRO A 34 -14.93 23.17 -4.70
C PRO A 34 -13.92 22.16 -5.20
N MET A 35 -13.83 21.03 -4.51
CA MET A 35 -12.97 19.91 -4.90
C MET A 35 -13.28 19.72 -6.39
N ARG A 36 -12.32 20.07 -7.26
CA ARG A 36 -12.51 20.28 -8.72
C ARG A 36 -13.59 19.31 -9.18
N PHE A 37 -14.73 19.78 -9.67
CA PHE A 37 -15.88 18.92 -9.95
C PHE A 37 -15.42 17.64 -10.68
N ILE A 38 -15.37 16.53 -9.94
CA ILE A 38 -14.94 15.24 -10.46
C ILE A 38 -16.20 14.57 -10.99
N SER A 39 -16.21 14.28 -12.30
CA SER A 39 -17.35 13.61 -12.92
C SER A 39 -17.52 12.20 -12.33
N VAL A 40 -18.75 11.67 -12.34
CA VAL A 40 -19.03 10.31 -11.82
C VAL A 40 -18.08 9.25 -12.44
N PRO A 41 -17.80 9.26 -13.76
CA PRO A 41 -16.83 8.34 -14.34
C PRO A 41 -15.41 8.48 -13.76
N GLN A 42 -14.96 9.71 -13.46
CA GLN A 42 -13.65 9.93 -12.86
C GLN A 42 -13.59 9.39 -11.42
N LYS A 43 -14.68 9.48 -10.65
CA LYS A 43 -14.76 8.87 -9.31
C LYS A 43 -14.69 7.35 -9.40
N ILE A 44 -15.43 6.75 -10.33
CA ILE A 44 -15.40 5.31 -10.58
C ILE A 44 -13.99 4.87 -11.01
N GLY A 45 -13.38 5.58 -11.94
CA GLY A 45 -12.02 5.32 -12.41
C GLY A 45 -10.99 5.37 -11.27
N MET A 46 -11.09 6.38 -10.40
CA MET A 46 -10.21 6.49 -9.23
C MET A 46 -10.40 5.32 -8.26
N TYR A 47 -11.64 4.91 -8.00
CA TYR A 47 -11.93 3.76 -7.15
C TYR A 47 -11.37 2.46 -7.73
N MET A 48 -11.59 2.22 -9.04
CA MET A 48 -11.07 1.03 -9.73
C MET A 48 -9.55 1.03 -9.81
N PHE A 49 -8.92 2.20 -9.99
CA PHE A 49 -7.47 2.34 -9.96
C PHE A 49 -6.90 1.96 -8.59
N ILE A 50 -7.46 2.52 -7.50
CA ILE A 50 -7.05 2.19 -6.13
C ILE A 50 -7.24 0.70 -5.90
N ALA A 51 -8.43 0.15 -6.16
CA ALA A 51 -8.69 -1.27 -5.98
C ALA A 51 -7.69 -2.13 -6.77
N THR A 52 -7.43 -1.81 -8.04
CA THR A 52 -6.48 -2.56 -8.88
C THR A 52 -5.07 -2.51 -8.30
N VAL A 53 -4.58 -1.34 -7.88
CA VAL A 53 -3.23 -1.22 -7.30
C VAL A 53 -3.11 -2.07 -6.04
N PHE A 54 -4.07 -1.96 -5.12
CA PHE A 54 -4.05 -2.73 -3.87
C PHE A 54 -4.26 -4.23 -4.08
N LEU A 55 -5.03 -4.64 -5.08
CA LEU A 55 -5.26 -6.06 -5.39
C LEU A 55 -4.17 -6.65 -6.27
N SER A 56 -3.39 -5.86 -7.02
CA SER A 56 -2.42 -6.36 -8.00
C SER A 56 -1.40 -7.33 -7.41
N TYR A 57 -0.74 -6.93 -6.32
CA TYR A 57 0.27 -7.73 -5.65
C TYR A 57 -0.27 -9.01 -4.99
N PRO A 58 -1.30 -8.96 -4.12
CA PRO A 58 -1.82 -10.18 -3.51
C PRO A 58 -2.39 -11.15 -4.57
N THR A 59 -3.00 -10.63 -5.63
CA THR A 59 -3.50 -11.46 -6.74
C THR A 59 -2.35 -12.18 -7.45
N TYR A 60 -1.25 -11.47 -7.75
CA TYR A 60 -0.05 -12.08 -8.32
C TYR A 60 0.56 -13.16 -7.41
N VAL A 61 0.70 -12.86 -6.11
CA VAL A 61 1.25 -13.81 -5.14
C VAL A 61 0.41 -15.07 -5.06
N LEU A 62 -0.92 -14.93 -4.93
CA LEU A 62 -1.84 -16.05 -4.83
C LEU A 62 -1.80 -16.95 -6.07
N PHE A 63 -1.68 -16.37 -7.26
CA PHE A 63 -1.54 -17.14 -8.50
C PHE A 63 -0.14 -17.75 -8.69
N ASN A 64 0.87 -17.22 -8.01
CA ASN A 64 2.26 -17.67 -8.15
C ASN A 64 2.77 -18.47 -6.93
N LEU A 65 1.87 -18.93 -6.05
CA LEU A 65 2.24 -19.64 -4.81
C LEU A 65 3.07 -20.88 -5.07
N ASP A 66 2.75 -21.65 -6.12
CA ASP A 66 3.48 -22.88 -6.45
C ASP A 66 4.94 -22.62 -6.84
N ASN A 67 5.22 -21.47 -7.47
CA ASN A 67 6.57 -21.05 -7.82
C ASN A 67 7.31 -20.37 -6.66
N LEU A 68 6.57 -19.77 -5.72
CA LEU A 68 7.11 -19.18 -4.49
C LEU A 68 7.47 -20.23 -3.44
N ARG A 69 6.86 -21.42 -3.52
CA ARG A 69 7.23 -22.53 -2.65
C ARG A 69 8.69 -22.90 -2.93
N PRO A 70 9.56 -22.97 -1.91
CA PRO A 70 10.89 -23.53 -2.06
C PRO A 70 10.76 -24.91 -2.71
N ARG A 71 11.46 -25.11 -3.83
CA ARG A 71 11.48 -26.42 -4.48
C ARG A 71 12.06 -27.42 -3.47
N PRO A 72 11.52 -28.65 -3.40
CA PRO A 72 12.15 -29.69 -2.60
C PRO A 72 13.62 -29.79 -3.00
N GLU A 73 14.51 -29.98 -2.02
CA GLU A 73 15.93 -30.16 -2.29
C GLU A 73 16.08 -31.27 -3.34
N ASN A 74 16.85 -30.98 -4.40
CA ASN A 74 17.09 -31.94 -5.47
C ASN A 74 18.09 -32.98 -4.98
N GLU A 75 17.66 -33.81 -4.05
CA GLU A 75 18.44 -34.93 -3.54
C GLU A 75 18.48 -36.01 -4.63
N LEU A 76 19.68 -36.27 -5.15
CA LEU A 76 19.92 -37.39 -6.03
C LEU A 76 19.63 -38.68 -5.25
N SER A 77 19.02 -39.68 -5.92
CA SER A 77 18.86 -40.98 -5.27
C SER A 77 20.24 -41.53 -4.88
N PRO A 78 20.35 -42.29 -3.77
CA PRO A 78 21.63 -42.79 -3.28
C PRO A 78 22.41 -43.58 -4.34
N GLU A 79 21.69 -44.27 -5.22
CA GLU A 79 22.25 -45.04 -6.33
C GLU A 79 22.90 -44.16 -7.40
N VAL A 80 22.26 -43.03 -7.74
CA VAL A 80 22.79 -42.09 -8.74
C VAL A 80 23.98 -41.33 -8.17
N GLN A 81 23.92 -40.94 -6.90
CA GLN A 81 25.06 -40.32 -6.22
C GLN A 81 26.27 -41.26 -6.20
N ALA A 82 26.07 -42.55 -5.86
CA ALA A 82 27.13 -43.55 -5.86
C ALA A 82 27.73 -43.84 -7.25
N GLU A 83 26.95 -43.68 -8.32
CA GLU A 83 27.45 -43.80 -9.69
C GLU A 83 28.27 -42.57 -10.12
N ILE A 84 27.83 -41.37 -9.72
CA ILE A 84 28.59 -40.13 -9.93
C ILE A 84 29.94 -40.22 -9.23
N ASP A 85 29.95 -40.61 -7.97
CA ASP A 85 31.17 -40.75 -7.16
C ASP A 85 32.13 -41.79 -7.78
N ARG A 86 31.60 -42.93 -8.26
CA ARG A 86 32.40 -43.94 -8.99
C ARG A 86 33.04 -43.38 -10.26
N ARG A 87 32.28 -42.62 -11.05
CA ARG A 87 32.78 -41.99 -12.29
C ARG A 87 33.78 -40.87 -12.01
N GLU A 88 33.60 -40.13 -10.93
CA GLU A 88 34.58 -39.12 -10.49
C GLU A 88 35.88 -39.78 -10.01
N ALA A 89 35.79 -40.85 -9.22
CA ALA A 89 36.95 -41.62 -8.78
C ALA A 89 37.75 -42.18 -9.96
N ALA A 90 37.07 -42.74 -10.97
CA ALA A 90 37.71 -43.23 -12.19
C ALA A 90 38.41 -42.11 -12.99
N ARG A 91 37.78 -40.94 -13.11
CA ARG A 91 38.36 -39.78 -13.80
C ARG A 91 39.57 -39.20 -13.08
N ARG A 92 39.52 -39.14 -11.74
CA ARG A 92 40.65 -38.70 -10.91
C ARG A 92 41.81 -39.70 -10.98
N ALA A 93 41.52 -41.01 -10.98
CA ALA A 93 42.53 -42.06 -11.15
C ALA A 93 43.19 -42.03 -12.55
N ALA A 94 42.44 -41.64 -13.58
CA ALA A 94 42.95 -41.45 -14.95
C ALA A 94 43.71 -40.13 -15.16
N GLY A 95 43.93 -39.32 -14.11
CA GLY A 95 44.65 -38.04 -14.19
C GLY A 95 43.85 -36.87 -14.76
N GLY A 96 42.52 -37.00 -14.90
CA GLY A 96 41.65 -35.94 -15.36
C GLY A 96 41.40 -34.86 -14.31
N VAL A 97 41.34 -33.59 -14.74
CA VAL A 97 40.96 -32.46 -13.88
C VAL A 97 39.44 -32.54 -13.59
N VAL A 98 39.07 -32.61 -12.31
CA VAL A 98 37.67 -32.56 -11.89
C VAL A 98 37.19 -31.11 -12.06
N ALA A 99 36.37 -30.85 -13.06
CA ALA A 99 35.71 -29.56 -13.20
C ALA A 99 34.65 -29.46 -12.09
N SER A 100 34.84 -28.54 -11.14
CA SER A 100 33.76 -28.19 -10.22
C SER A 100 32.63 -27.56 -11.03
N PRO A 101 31.38 -28.02 -10.90
CA PRO A 101 30.25 -27.48 -11.66
C PRO A 101 29.85 -26.06 -11.23
N PHE A 102 30.60 -25.42 -10.33
CA PHE A 102 30.38 -24.06 -9.85
C PHE A 102 31.69 -23.25 -9.90
N ILE A 103 31.85 -22.49 -10.98
CA ILE A 103 32.30 -21.09 -10.95
C ILE A 103 31.12 -20.27 -11.48
#